data_AF-A0A7L1KKC6-F1
#
_entry.id   AF-A0A7L1KKC6-F1
#
_cell.length_a   1.000
_cell.length_b   1.000
_cell.length_c   1.000
_cell.angle_alpha   90.00
_cell.angle_beta   90.00
_cell.angle_gamma   90.00
#
_symmetry.space_group_name_H-M   'P 1'
#
loop_
_entity.id
_entity.type
_entity.pdbx_description
1 polymer ?
#
loop_
_entity_poly.entity_id
_entity_poly.type
_entity_poly.pdbx_seq_one_letter_code
_entity_poly.pdbx_strand_id
1 'polypeptide(L)'
;VVYLVPAALTLLVSIKPSVTDNGVWRSLCDLHSAGCIVGTIALACSLLAYAQGNILHEEEGRELFGLVIITVWMSLCRSSVKSPMGGVRLIAAIVVTLIPFVSWLYIYVNKEMRASWPTHCKTVI
;
A
#
# COMPACT_ATOMS: atom_id res chain seq x y z
N VAL A 1 -3.33 -11.69 4.08
CA VAL A 1 -2.98 -12.16 2.70
C VAL A 1 -2.62 -11.01 1.78
N VAL A 2 -3.42 -9.93 1.75
CA VAL A 2 -3.21 -8.74 0.88
C VAL A 2 -1.78 -8.19 0.96
N TYR A 3 -1.18 -8.07 2.14
CA TYR A 3 0.18 -7.55 2.32
C TYR A 3 1.30 -8.58 2.06
N LEU A 4 1.00 -9.88 2.17
CA LEU A 4 2.00 -10.95 2.08
C LEU A 4 2.47 -11.15 0.63
N VAL A 5 1.54 -11.08 -0.32
CA VAL A 5 1.83 -11.26 -1.75
C VAL A 5 2.79 -10.16 -2.27
N PRO A 6 2.54 -8.85 -2.04
CA PRO A 6 3.48 -7.78 -2.36
C PRO A 6 4.84 -7.92 -1.67
N ALA A 7 4.86 -8.32 -0.39
CA ALA A 7 6.10 -8.49 0.36
C ALA A 7 6.97 -9.60 -0.26
N ALA A 8 6.37 -10.75 -0.58
CA ALA A 8 7.06 -11.85 -1.25
C ALA A 8 7.55 -11.45 -2.65
N LEU A 9 6.72 -10.77 -3.44
CA LEU A 9 7.08 -10.31 -4.79
C LEU A 9 8.22 -9.27 -4.74
N THR A 10 8.21 -8.36 -3.77
CA THR A 10 9.26 -7.34 -3.56
C THR A 10 10.57 -7.98 -3.10
N LEU A 11 10.51 -8.97 -2.20
CA LEU A 11 11.68 -9.72 -1.76
C LEU A 11 12.33 -10.48 -2.92
N LEU A 12 11.53 -11.10 -3.78
CA LEU A 12 12.02 -11.79 -4.98
C LEU A 12 12.75 -10.83 -5.94
N VAL A 13 12.23 -9.61 -6.14
CA VAL A 13 12.91 -8.58 -6.94
C VAL A 13 14.26 -8.19 -6.31
N SER A 14 14.32 -8.10 -4.98
CA SER A 14 15.54 -7.73 -4.25
C SER A 14 16.62 -8.82 -4.32
N ILE A 15 16.22 -10.10 -4.36
CA ILE A 15 17.13 -11.25 -4.50
C ILE A 15 17.58 -11.44 -5.95
N LYS A 16 16.64 -11.35 -6.90
CA LYS A 16 16.91 -11.59 -8.32
C LYS A 16 16.08 -10.62 -9.18
N PRO A 17 16.65 -9.45 -9.51
CA PRO A 17 15.95 -8.43 -10.30
C PRO A 17 15.40 -8.95 -11.63
N SER A 18 16.07 -9.91 -12.27
CA SER A 18 15.62 -10.52 -13.54
C SER A 18 14.29 -11.28 -13.43
N VAL A 19 13.74 -11.48 -12.23
CA VAL A 19 12.42 -12.10 -12.02
C VAL A 19 11.29 -11.26 -12.62
N THR A 20 11.49 -9.94 -12.75
CA THR A 20 10.50 -9.01 -13.31
C THR A 20 10.23 -9.23 -14.81
N ASP A 21 11.07 -10.00 -15.48
CA ASP A 21 10.89 -10.43 -16.88
C ASP A 21 10.12 -11.75 -17.02
N ASN A 22 9.90 -12.47 -15.91
CA ASN A 22 9.11 -13.69 -15.91
C ASN A 22 7.61 -13.35 -16.06
N GLY A 23 6.94 -14.00 -17.03
CA GLY A 23 5.51 -13.85 -17.27
C GLY A 23 4.64 -14.23 -16.06
N VAL A 24 5.05 -15.22 -15.25
CA VAL A 24 4.34 -15.61 -14.03
C VAL A 24 4.40 -14.51 -12.98
N TRP A 25 5.57 -13.91 -12.77
CA TRP A 25 5.73 -12.80 -11.84
C TRP A 25 4.89 -11.60 -12.28
N ARG A 26 4.91 -11.26 -13.58
CA ARG A 26 4.08 -10.17 -14.13
C ARG A 26 2.59 -10.44 -13.95
N SER A 27 2.12 -11.64 -14.27
CA SER A 27 0.71 -12.01 -14.15
C SER A 27 0.24 -11.94 -12.69
N LEU A 28 1.04 -12.44 -11.74
CA LEU A 28 0.73 -12.33 -10.31
C LEU A 28 0.69 -10.87 -9.84
N CYS A 29 1.63 -10.04 -10.28
CA CYS A 29 1.63 -8.61 -9.98
C CYS A 29 0.40 -7.91 -10.55
N ASP A 30 0.03 -8.21 -11.80
CA ASP A 30 -1.10 -7.60 -12.49
C ASP A 30 -2.43 -8.01 -11.84
N LEU A 31 -2.61 -9.30 -11.52
CA LEU A 31 -3.80 -9.81 -10.84
C LEU A 31 -3.94 -9.21 -9.43
N HIS A 32 -2.84 -9.15 -8.68
CA HIS A 32 -2.85 -8.56 -7.35
C HIS A 32 -3.15 -7.05 -7.41
N SER A 33 -2.56 -6.33 -8.36
CA SER A 33 -2.82 -4.90 -8.56
C SER A 33 -4.26 -4.64 -8.97
N ALA A 34 -4.83 -5.48 -9.85
CA ALA A 34 -6.24 -5.39 -10.23
C ALA A 34 -7.16 -5.61 -9.02
N GLY A 35 -6.88 -6.61 -8.19
CA GLY A 35 -7.59 -6.83 -6.93
C GLY A 35 -7.49 -5.64 -5.98
N CYS A 36 -6.31 -5.03 -5.86
CA CYS A 36 -6.10 -3.83 -5.04
C CYS A 36 -6.88 -2.62 -5.58
N ILE A 37 -6.96 -2.43 -6.90
CA ILE A 37 -7.75 -1.36 -7.52
C ILE A 37 -9.24 -1.55 -7.23
N VAL A 38 -9.76 -2.78 -7.39
CA VAL A 38 -11.15 -3.09 -7.06
C VAL A 38 -11.44 -2.82 -5.58
N GLY A 39 -10.56 -3.27 -4.68
CA GLY A 39 -10.67 -2.98 -3.24
C GLY A 39 -10.62 -1.49 -2.92
N THR A 40 -9.72 -0.75 -3.60
CA THR A 40 -9.59 0.71 -3.47
C THR A 40 -10.89 1.41 -3.87
N ILE A 41 -11.49 1.02 -5.00
CA ILE A 41 -12.76 1.59 -5.46
C ILE A 41 -13.88 1.25 -4.48
N ALA A 42 -13.97 0.00 -4.02
CA ALA A 42 -14.99 -0.42 -3.05
C ALA A 42 -14.90 0.38 -1.75
N LEU A 43 -13.71 0.48 -1.15
CA LEU A 43 -13.47 1.23 0.07
C LEU A 43 -13.66 2.75 -0.12
N ALA A 44 -13.27 3.29 -1.27
CA ALA A 44 -13.53 4.70 -1.59
C ALA A 44 -15.03 4.99 -1.68
N CYS A 45 -15.81 4.10 -2.28
CA CYS A 45 -17.28 4.21 -2.31
C CYS A 45 -17.88 4.13 -0.89
N SER A 46 -17.42 3.19 -0.06
CA SER A 46 -17.87 3.09 1.34
C SER A 46 -17.55 4.36 2.13
N LEU A 47 -16.33 4.89 2.01
CA LEU A 47 -15.92 6.13 2.67
C LEU A 47 -16.74 7.33 2.20
N LEU A 48 -17.01 7.47 0.89
CA LEU A 48 -17.86 8.55 0.38
C LEU A 48 -19.29 8.46 0.91
N ALA A 49 -19.80 7.25 1.16
CA ALA A 49 -21.14 7.04 1.67
C ALA A 49 -21.25 7.18 3.21
N TYR A 50 -20.20 6.82 3.95
CA TYR A 50 -20.29 6.60 5.40
C TYR A 50 -19.25 7.35 6.25
N ALA A 51 -18.21 7.95 5.66
CA ALA A 51 -17.19 8.64 6.45
C ALA A 51 -17.77 9.89 7.13
N GLN A 52 -17.66 9.94 8.45
CA GLN A 52 -18.13 11.08 9.26
C GLN A 52 -17.01 12.03 9.70
N GLY A 53 -15.76 11.76 9.29
CA GLY A 53 -14.60 12.53 9.74
C GLY A 53 -13.32 12.23 8.96
N ASN A 54 -12.18 12.24 9.67
CA ASN A 54 -10.87 12.05 9.06
C ASN A 54 -10.70 10.59 8.60
N ILE A 55 -10.24 10.40 7.35
CA ILE A 55 -10.04 9.07 6.72
C ILE A 55 -9.17 8.15 7.59
N LEU A 56 -8.18 8.69 8.31
CA LEU A 56 -7.31 7.88 9.18
C LEU A 56 -7.97 7.40 10.48
N HIS A 57 -9.07 8.04 10.92
CA HIS A 57 -9.87 7.57 12.06
C HIS A 57 -10.68 6.33 11.68
N GLU A 58 -11.17 6.28 10.45
CA GLU A 58 -11.96 5.17 9.95
C GLU A 58 -11.08 3.98 9.57
N GLU A 59 -11.57 2.77 9.87
CA GLU A 59 -10.90 1.52 9.50
C GLU A 59 -10.75 1.40 7.99
N GLU A 60 -11.84 1.62 7.24
CA GLU A 60 -11.86 1.58 5.78
C GLU A 60 -10.87 2.57 5.15
N GLY A 61 -10.67 3.72 5.78
CA GLY A 61 -9.73 4.73 5.32
C GLY A 61 -8.27 4.35 5.54
N ARG A 62 -7.95 3.67 6.65
CA ARG A 62 -6.63 3.08 6.86
C ARG A 62 -6.35 1.93 5.89
N GLU A 63 -7.35 1.09 5.60
CA GLU A 63 -7.22 0.02 4.61
C GLU A 63 -7.02 0.56 3.19
N LEU A 64 -7.81 1.56 2.80
CA LEU A 64 -7.69 2.24 1.51
C LEU A 64 -6.27 2.83 1.35
N PHE A 65 -5.77 3.49 2.39
CA PHE A 65 -4.45 4.09 2.38
C PHE A 65 -3.33 3.05 2.18
N GLY A 66 -3.43 1.90 2.86
CA GLY A 66 -2.49 0.78 2.69
C GLY A 66 -2.51 0.21 1.26
N LEU A 67 -3.70 0.04 0.68
CA LEU A 67 -3.85 -0.45 -0.70
C LEU A 67 -3.24 0.51 -1.74
N VAL A 68 -3.40 1.82 -1.56
CA VAL A 68 -2.79 2.83 -2.45
C VAL A 68 -1.27 2.74 -2.41
N ILE A 69 -0.66 2.66 -1.21
CA ILE A 69 0.80 2.55 -1.05
C ILE A 69 1.33 1.32 -1.79
N ILE A 70 0.70 0.16 -1.61
CA ILE A 70 1.10 -1.09 -2.25
C ILE A 70 0.96 -1.01 -3.77
N THR A 71 -0.14 -0.45 -4.27
CA THR A 71 -0.39 -0.33 -5.70
C THR A 71 0.67 0.55 -6.37
N VAL A 72 1.02 1.67 -5.73
CA VAL A 72 2.10 2.56 -6.20
C VAL A 72 3.45 1.83 -6.16
N TRP A 73 3.76 1.14 -5.06
CA TRP A 73 5.00 0.39 -4.90
C TRP A 73 5.17 -0.70 -5.97
N MET A 74 4.14 -1.52 -6.19
CA MET A 74 4.16 -2.58 -7.20
C MET A 74 4.32 -2.02 -8.62
N SER A 75 3.73 -0.85 -8.90
CA SER A 75 3.90 -0.15 -10.18
C SER A 75 5.36 0.31 -10.38
N LEU A 76 6.00 0.83 -9.32
CA LEU A 76 7.42 1.19 -9.33
C LEU A 76 8.30 -0.05 -9.60
N CYS A 77 8.06 -1.16 -8.88
CA CYS A 77 8.77 -2.43 -9.09
C CYS A 77 8.64 -2.95 -10.53
N ARG A 78 7.43 -2.92 -11.11
CA ARG A 78 7.16 -3.36 -12.48
C ARG A 78 7.86 -2.47 -13.51
N SER A 79 7.92 -1.17 -13.26
CA SER A 79 8.50 -0.20 -14.18
C SER A 79 10.03 -0.18 -14.16
N SER A 80 10.66 -0.71 -13.10
CA SER A 80 12.13 -0.68 -12.87
C SER A 80 12.97 -1.15 -14.07
N VAL A 81 12.46 -2.08 -14.87
CA VAL A 81 13.15 -2.67 -16.03
C VAL A 81 13.22 -1.74 -17.25
N LYS A 82 12.37 -0.71 -17.32
CA LYS A 82 12.20 0.13 -18.51
C LYS A 82 12.12 1.61 -18.15
N SER A 83 13.22 2.38 -18.22
CA SER A 83 13.26 3.79 -18.71
C SER A 83 14.52 4.56 -18.28
N PRO A 84 14.87 5.66 -18.97
CA PRO A 84 15.85 6.67 -18.54
C PRO A 84 15.42 7.52 -17.32
N MET A 85 14.26 7.28 -16.70
CA MET A 85 13.71 8.07 -15.57
C MET A 85 14.08 7.50 -14.18
N GLY A 86 15.27 6.90 -14.04
CA GLY A 86 15.69 6.22 -12.82
C GLY A 86 15.65 7.10 -11.56
N GLY A 87 16.06 8.37 -11.67
CA GLY A 87 16.09 9.31 -10.54
C GLY A 87 14.71 9.66 -9.98
N VAL A 88 13.74 9.96 -10.84
CA VAL A 88 12.36 10.29 -10.43
C VAL A 88 11.70 9.09 -9.73
N ARG A 89 11.95 7.88 -10.22
CA ARG A 89 11.43 6.65 -9.60
C ARG A 89 12.07 6.36 -8.26
N LEU A 90 13.36 6.62 -8.11
CA LEU A 90 14.05 6.49 -6.83
C LEU A 90 13.47 7.45 -5.80
N ILE A 91 13.26 8.72 -6.17
CA ILE A 91 12.62 9.70 -5.30
C ILE A 91 11.20 9.26 -4.92
N ALA A 92 10.40 8.82 -5.90
CA ALA A 92 9.06 8.30 -5.63
C ALA A 92 9.09 7.08 -4.68
N ALA A 93 10.03 6.16 -4.87
CA ALA A 93 10.19 5.00 -4.00
C ALA A 93 10.56 5.42 -2.56
N ILE A 94 11.49 6.36 -2.40
CA ILE A 94 11.86 6.91 -1.08
C ILE A 94 10.64 7.53 -0.41
N VAL A 95 9.92 8.41 -1.11
CA VAL A 95 8.70 9.04 -0.57
C VAL A 95 7.69 7.96 -0.14
N VAL A 96 7.41 6.97 -1.00
CA VAL A 96 6.47 5.89 -0.70
C VAL A 96 6.91 5.08 0.53
N THR A 97 8.21 4.85 0.75
CA THR A 97 8.70 4.14 1.94
C THR A 97 8.60 4.94 3.23
N LEU A 98 8.63 6.28 3.16
CA LEU A 98 8.51 7.14 4.34
C LEU A 98 7.05 7.26 4.80
N ILE A 99 6.08 7.13 3.88
CA ILE A 99 4.66 7.29 4.18
C ILE A 99 4.18 6.35 5.31
N PRO A 100 4.41 5.02 5.28
CA PRO A 100 4.03 4.12 6.37
C PRO A 100 4.62 4.52 7.73
N PHE A 101 5.88 4.97 7.75
CA PHE A 101 6.55 5.38 8.98
C PHE A 101 5.92 6.64 9.57
N VAL A 102 5.66 7.66 8.72
CA VAL A 102 5.01 8.91 9.15
C VAL A 102 3.60 8.63 9.63
N SER A 103 2.83 7.81 8.91
CA SER A 103 1.47 7.42 9.32
C SER A 103 1.46 6.64 10.63
N TRP A 104 2.41 5.71 10.83
CA TRP A 104 2.56 5.00 12.09
C TRP A 104 2.89 5.96 13.25
N LEU A 105 3.83 6.88 13.05
CA LEU A 105 4.20 7.87 14.06
C LEU A 105 3.01 8.77 14.42
N TYR A 106 2.26 9.23 13.42
CA TYR A 106 1.03 9.99 13.63
C TYR A 106 0.03 9.19 14.49
N ILE A 107 -0.22 7.92 14.14
CA ILE A 107 -1.12 7.05 14.90
C ILE A 107 -0.64 6.84 16.34
N TYR A 108 0.66 6.66 16.53
CA TYR A 108 1.26 6.42 17.83
C TYR A 108 1.09 7.63 18.77
N VAL A 109 1.35 8.83 18.25
CA VAL A 109 1.26 10.10 19.02
C VAL A 109 -0.19 10.47 19.33
N ASN A 110 -1.13 10.23 18.41
CA ASN A 110 -2.55 10.57 18.58
C ASN A 110 -3.28 9.51 19.43
N LYS A 111 -3.07 9.54 20.75
CA LYS A 111 -3.67 8.58 21.70
C LYS A 111 -5.19 8.64 21.75
N GLU A 112 -5.79 9.82 21.59
CA GLU A 112 -7.24 10.01 21.63
C GLU A 112 -7.93 9.34 20.43
N MET A 113 -7.38 9.53 19.22
CA MET A 113 -7.81 8.81 18.01
C MET A 113 -7.82 7.31 18.24
N ARG A 114 -6.75 6.78 18.82
CA ARG A 114 -6.61 5.34 19.05
C ARG A 114 -7.55 4.84 20.13
N ALA A 115 -7.89 5.68 21.12
CA ALA A 115 -8.88 5.36 22.14
C ALA A 115 -10.29 5.24 21.54
N SER A 116 -10.62 6.07 20.53
CA SER A 116 -11.92 6.06 19.85
C SER A 116 -12.08 4.91 18.84
N TRP A 117 -11.02 4.16 18.53
CA TRP A 117 -11.12 3.03 17.61
C TRP A 117 -11.95 1.87 18.17
N PRO A 118 -12.58 1.06 17.28
CA PRO A 118 -13.18 -0.21 17.66
C PRO A 118 -12.17 -1.14 18.35
N THR A 119 -12.66 -2.05 19.20
CA THR A 119 -11.81 -2.97 19.98
C THR A 119 -10.92 -3.84 19.10
N HIS A 120 -11.41 -4.29 17.96
CA HIS A 120 -10.63 -5.09 17.00
C HIS A 120 -9.52 -4.31 16.30
N CYS A 121 -9.57 -2.97 16.31
CA CYS A 121 -8.55 -2.09 15.74
C CYS A 121 -7.46 -1.68 16.75
N LYS A 122 -7.60 -2.00 18.05
CA LYS A 122 -6.66 -1.57 19.10
C LYS A 122 -5.42 -2.45 19.22
N THR A 123 -5.45 -3.66 18.65
CA THR A 123 -4.34 -4.64 18.68
C THR A 123 -3.28 -4.41 17.60
N VAL A 124 -3.44 -3.34 16.80
CA VAL A 124 -2.63 -3.08 15.60
C VAL A 124 -1.29 -2.39 15.91
N ILE A 125 -1.03 -2.03 17.18
CA ILE A 125 0.23 -1.40 17.66
C ILE A 125 0.94 -2.31 18.65
#